data_AF-A0A0L0FD41-F1
#
_entry.id   AF-A0A0L0FD41-F1
#
_cell.length_a   1.000
_cell.length_b   1.000
_cell.length_c   1.000
_cell.angle_alpha   90.00
_cell.angle_beta   90.00
_cell.angle_gamma   90.00
#
_symmetry.space_group_name_H-M   'P 1'
#
loop_
_entity.id
_entity.type
_entity.pdbx_description
1 polymer ?
#
loop_
_entity_poly.entity_id
_entity_poly.type
_entity_poly.pdbx_seq_one_letter_code
_entity_poly.pdbx_strand_id
1 'polypeptide(L)'
;MTITLPEIYAACALACGAVFLVTSTFSGSFMTGSKAYIVPAIFSSGFLSFSIITIVNEGLAPVWYNHTLNYWGSQICIDLVVGFCVSWYLILPRARDAGILIYPWLVIVLFTGNIGITAMLAFVLFREAQDGRGYRQL
;
A
#
# COMPACT_ATOMS: atom_id res chain seq x y z
N MET A 1 -7.57 11.39 30.25
CA MET A 1 -6.69 10.99 29.14
C MET A 1 -7.30 11.56 27.87
N THR A 2 -6.70 12.60 27.29
CA THR A 2 -7.18 13.24 26.05
C THR A 2 -6.54 12.54 24.87
N ILE A 3 -7.34 12.01 23.94
CA ILE A 3 -6.83 11.42 22.70
C ILE A 3 -6.20 12.53 21.86
N THR A 4 -4.98 12.30 21.40
CA THR A 4 -4.23 13.24 20.55
C THR A 4 -4.55 13.01 19.07
N LEU A 5 -4.36 14.03 18.23
CA LEU A 5 -4.58 13.91 16.77
C LEU A 5 -3.79 12.74 16.12
N PRO A 6 -2.52 12.48 16.47
CA PRO A 6 -1.78 11.31 15.96
C PRO A 6 -2.42 9.98 16.34
N GLU A 7 -2.95 9.84 17.56
CA GLU A 7 -3.64 8.63 18.00
C GLU A 7 -4.95 8.42 17.23
N ILE A 8 -5.67 9.50 16.90
CA ILE A 8 -6.86 9.44 16.04
C ILE A 8 -6.47 8.96 14.64
N TYR A 9 -5.43 9.54 14.03
CA TYR A 9 -4.97 9.12 12.71
C TYR A 9 -4.54 7.65 12.68
N ALA A 10 -3.82 7.19 13.72
CA ALA A 10 -3.43 5.80 13.85
C ALA A 10 -4.65 4.87 13.98
N ALA A 11 -5.63 5.23 14.81
CA ALA A 11 -6.86 4.45 14.98
C ALA A 11 -7.67 4.38 13.67
N CYS A 12 -7.79 5.50 12.95
CA CYS A 12 -8.44 5.53 11.63
C CYS A 12 -7.70 4.64 10.62
N ALA A 13 -6.37 4.72 10.56
CA ALA A 13 -5.57 3.90 9.66
C ALA A 13 -5.75 2.39 9.94
N LEU A 14 -5.73 1.99 11.22
CA LEU A 14 -5.98 0.61 11.64
C LEU A 14 -7.40 0.16 11.27
N ALA A 15 -8.42 0.99 11.50
CA ALA A 15 -9.79 0.68 11.13
C ALA A 15 -9.94 0.52 9.61
N CYS A 16 -9.37 1.41 8.81
CA CYS A 16 -9.37 1.31 7.36
C CYS A 16 -8.64 0.04 6.88
N GLY A 17 -7.48 -0.28 7.46
CA GLY A 17 -6.74 -1.52 7.17
C GLY A 17 -7.53 -2.77 7.52
N ALA A 18 -8.19 -2.79 8.68
CA ALA A 18 -9.05 -3.91 9.08
C ALA A 18 -10.24 -4.08 8.13
N VAL A 19 -10.90 -2.99 7.74
CA VAL A 19 -11.99 -3.01 6.75
C VAL A 19 -11.47 -3.54 5.40
N PHE A 20 -10.30 -3.10 4.96
CA PHE A 20 -9.68 -3.60 3.74
C PHE A 20 -9.46 -5.12 3.80
N LEU A 21 -8.86 -5.62 4.88
CA LEU A 21 -8.59 -7.05 5.05
C LEU A 21 -9.87 -7.88 5.13
N VAL A 22 -10.87 -7.42 5.89
CA VAL A 22 -12.16 -8.11 6.01
C VAL A 22 -12.87 -8.14 4.66
N THR A 23 -13.00 -6.99 3.98
CA THR A 23 -13.67 -6.93 2.67
C THR A 23 -12.94 -7.75 1.61
N SER A 24 -11.59 -7.77 1.63
CA SER A 24 -10.77 -8.61 0.74
C SER A 24 -10.99 -10.11 0.93
N THR A 25 -11.20 -10.54 2.17
CA THR A 25 -11.32 -11.96 2.53
C THR A 25 -12.74 -12.49 2.29
N PHE A 26 -13.76 -11.71 2.68
CA PHE A 26 -15.15 -12.18 2.68
C PHE A 26 -15.91 -11.88 1.38
N SER A 27 -15.42 -10.96 0.55
CA SER A 27 -16.07 -10.61 -0.72
C SER A 27 -15.24 -11.11 -1.91
N GLY A 28 -15.32 -12.42 -2.19
CA GLY A 28 -14.63 -13.05 -3.32
C GLY A 28 -14.91 -12.39 -4.69
N SER A 29 -15.98 -11.59 -4.82
CA SER A 29 -16.30 -10.83 -6.04
C SER A 29 -15.80 -9.37 -6.06
N PHE A 30 -15.50 -8.77 -4.90
CA PHE A 30 -15.16 -7.34 -4.81
C PHE A 30 -13.72 -7.06 -5.28
N MET A 31 -12.82 -8.04 -5.11
CA MET A 31 -11.42 -7.95 -5.53
C MET A 31 -11.09 -8.65 -6.85
N THR A 32 -12.09 -9.26 -7.50
CA THR A 32 -11.92 -9.99 -8.77
C THR A 32 -12.68 -9.33 -9.92
N GLY A 33 -13.54 -8.34 -9.63
CA GLY A 33 -14.28 -7.60 -10.65
C GLY A 33 -13.46 -6.55 -11.40
N SER A 34 -14.04 -6.00 -12.47
CA SER A 34 -13.46 -4.94 -13.30
C SER A 34 -13.13 -3.63 -12.56
N LYS A 35 -13.45 -3.54 -11.26
CA LYS A 35 -13.22 -2.39 -10.38
C LYS A 35 -12.32 -2.70 -9.17
N ALA A 36 -11.71 -3.89 -9.13
CA ALA A 36 -10.85 -4.31 -8.01
C ALA A 36 -9.69 -3.34 -7.73
N TYR A 37 -9.25 -2.60 -8.74
CA TYR A 37 -8.18 -1.59 -8.61
C TYR A 37 -8.57 -0.35 -7.79
N ILE A 38 -9.87 -0.06 -7.61
CA ILE A 38 -10.33 1.19 -6.98
C ILE A 38 -9.86 1.27 -5.53
N VAL A 39 -9.97 0.17 -4.79
CA VAL A 39 -9.63 0.15 -3.36
C VAL A 39 -8.15 0.44 -3.15
N PRO A 40 -7.18 -0.32 -3.72
CA PRO A 40 -5.77 0.01 -3.56
C PRO A 40 -5.43 1.40 -4.14
N ALA A 41 -6.12 1.88 -5.18
CA ALA A 41 -5.91 3.24 -5.70
C ALA A 41 -6.26 4.32 -4.65
N ILE A 42 -7.40 4.19 -3.97
CA ILE A 42 -7.82 5.13 -2.91
C ILE A 42 -6.86 5.07 -1.71
N PHE A 43 -6.48 3.87 -1.27
CA PHE A 43 -5.54 3.73 -0.15
C PHE A 43 -4.17 4.34 -0.48
N SER A 44 -3.65 4.08 -1.68
CA SER A 44 -2.38 4.66 -2.11
C SER A 44 -2.46 6.18 -2.25
N SER A 45 -3.50 6.73 -2.87
CA SER A 45 -3.64 8.18 -3.05
C SER A 45 -3.88 8.92 -1.73
N GLY A 46 -4.68 8.34 -0.83
CA GLY A 46 -4.92 8.86 0.51
C GLY A 46 -3.64 8.88 1.34
N PHE A 47 -2.89 7.78 1.35
CA PHE A 47 -1.64 7.70 2.11
C PHE A 47 -0.54 8.60 1.51
N LEU A 48 -0.46 8.71 0.18
CA LEU A 48 0.45 9.66 -0.47
C LEU A 48 0.12 11.10 -0.09
N SER A 49 -1.16 11.48 -0.11
CA SER A 49 -1.60 12.83 0.26
C SER A 49 -1.23 13.16 1.70
N PHE A 50 -1.51 12.24 2.62
CA PHE A 50 -1.11 12.38 4.02
C PHE A 50 0.41 12.49 4.17
N SER A 51 1.17 11.65 3.47
CA SER A 51 2.64 11.65 3.52
C SER A 51 3.24 12.96 2.98
N ILE A 52 2.68 13.52 1.91
CA ILE A 52 3.09 14.84 1.39
C ILE A 52 2.85 15.92 2.45
N ILE A 53 1.66 15.93 3.07
CA ILE A 53 1.34 16.89 4.14
C ILE A 53 2.32 16.74 5.30
N THR A 54 2.60 15.52 5.75
CA THR A 54 3.58 15.26 6.83
C THR A 54 4.97 15.75 6.45
N ILE A 55 5.47 15.44 5.25
CA ILE A 55 6.81 15.86 4.81
C ILE A 55 6.89 17.39 4.70
N VAL A 56 5.85 18.06 4.22
CA VAL A 56 5.82 19.53 4.13
C VAL A 56 5.86 20.18 5.52
N ASN A 57 5.19 19.59 6.52
CA ASN A 57 5.11 20.16 7.86
C ASN A 57 6.27 19.76 8.79
N GLU A 58 6.81 18.55 8.63
CA GLU A 58 7.75 17.94 9.58
C GLU A 58 9.12 17.60 8.95
N GLY A 59 9.22 17.65 7.62
CA GLY A 59 10.41 17.26 6.88
C GLY A 59 10.62 15.74 6.84
N LEU A 60 11.78 15.32 6.31
CA LEU A 60 12.15 13.91 6.19
C LEU A 60 12.96 13.38 7.38
N ALA A 61 13.58 14.26 8.17
CA ALA A 61 14.40 13.85 9.31
C ALA A 61 13.64 12.99 10.34
N PRO A 62 12.36 13.27 10.66
CA PRO A 62 11.57 12.42 11.58
C PRO A 62 11.38 10.99 11.08
N VAL A 63 11.44 10.75 9.76
CA VAL A 63 11.34 9.39 9.22
C VAL A 63 12.46 8.54 9.80
N TRP A 64 13.72 8.92 9.63
CA TRP A 64 14.82 8.13 10.16
C TRP A 64 14.79 8.06 11.69
N TYR A 65 14.60 9.22 12.33
CA TYR A 65 14.61 9.31 13.79
C TYR A 65 13.58 8.37 14.45
N ASN A 66 12.33 8.36 13.98
CA ASN A 66 11.27 7.52 14.55
C ASN A 66 11.51 6.03 14.34
N HIS A 67 12.19 5.64 13.26
CA HIS A 67 12.52 4.23 12.98
C HIS A 67 13.76 3.73 13.72
N THR A 68 14.52 4.62 14.39
CA THR A 68 15.74 4.23 15.13
C THR A 68 15.72 4.64 16.60
N LEU A 69 14.63 5.26 17.08
CA LEU A 69 14.56 5.86 18.41
C LEU A 69 14.73 4.83 19.54
N ASN A 70 14.17 3.64 19.36
CA ASN A 70 14.20 2.56 20.34
C ASN A 70 13.91 1.22 19.64
N TYR A 71 13.96 0.11 20.39
CA TYR A 71 13.72 -1.22 19.81
C TYR A 71 12.33 -1.38 19.16
N TRP A 72 11.29 -0.72 19.67
CA TRP A 72 9.97 -0.75 19.02
C TRP A 72 9.98 -0.02 17.68
N GLY A 73 10.59 1.17 17.61
CA GLY A 73 10.75 1.90 16.35
C GLY A 73 11.51 1.10 15.30
N SER A 74 12.63 0.47 15.70
CA SER A 74 13.41 -0.40 14.82
C SER A 74 12.64 -1.65 14.41
N GLN A 75 11.90 -2.26 15.33
CA GLN A 75 11.10 -3.46 15.04
C GLN A 75 9.95 -3.14 14.06
N ILE A 76 9.26 -2.01 14.21
CA ILE A 76 8.26 -1.52 13.25
C ILE A 76 8.89 -1.27 11.89
N CYS A 77 10.07 -0.66 11.83
CA CYS A 77 10.80 -0.46 10.58
C CYS A 77 11.03 -1.78 9.84
N ILE A 78 11.54 -2.78 10.55
CA ILE A 78 11.81 -4.11 9.99
C ILE A 78 10.51 -4.77 9.51
N ASP A 79 9.44 -4.70 10.31
CA ASP A 79 8.13 -5.25 9.94
C ASP A 79 7.60 -4.65 8.63
N LEU A 80 7.67 -3.32 8.49
CA LEU A 80 7.28 -2.61 7.27
C LEU A 80 8.12 -3.04 6.05
N VAL A 81 9.45 -3.19 6.23
CA VAL A 81 10.36 -3.64 5.16
C VAL A 81 10.07 -5.09 4.75
N VAL A 82 9.80 -5.99 5.70
CA VAL A 82 9.44 -7.38 5.40
C VAL A 82 8.11 -7.45 4.66
N GLY A 83 7.09 -6.74 5.12
CA GLY A 83 5.78 -6.68 4.44
C GLY A 83 5.89 -6.11 3.02
N PHE A 84 6.73 -5.09 2.84
CA PHE A 84 7.08 -4.54 1.53
C PHE A 84 7.72 -5.59 0.61
N CYS A 85 8.76 -6.30 1.07
CA CYS A 85 9.47 -7.33 0.30
C CYS A 85 8.55 -8.48 -0.12
N VAL A 86 7.73 -8.98 0.80
CA VAL A 86 6.74 -10.03 0.52
C VAL A 86 5.73 -9.56 -0.53
N SER A 87 5.21 -8.33 -0.37
CA SER A 87 4.25 -7.76 -1.32
C SER A 87 4.84 -7.61 -2.72
N TRP A 88 6.10 -7.13 -2.83
CA TRP A 88 6.82 -7.08 -4.10
C TRP A 88 6.99 -8.46 -4.73
N TYR A 89 7.43 -9.45 -3.94
CA TYR A 89 7.61 -10.82 -4.41
C TYR A 89 6.31 -11.42 -5.00
N LEU A 90 5.17 -11.17 -4.34
CA LEU A 90 3.86 -11.68 -4.76
C LEU A 90 3.25 -10.93 -5.95
N ILE A 91 3.45 -9.62 -6.05
CA ILE A 91 2.91 -8.80 -7.14
C ILE A 91 3.71 -8.99 -8.44
N LEU A 92 5.01 -9.25 -8.33
CA LEU A 92 5.92 -9.25 -9.48
C LEU A 92 5.53 -10.19 -10.63
N PRO A 93 5.13 -11.47 -10.40
CA PRO A 93 4.68 -12.35 -11.48
C PRO A 93 3.46 -11.80 -12.21
N ARG A 94 2.45 -11.34 -11.47
CA ARG A 94 1.22 -10.77 -12.05
C ARG A 94 1.50 -9.51 -12.86
N ALA A 95 2.39 -8.65 -12.37
CA ALA A 95 2.79 -7.46 -13.10
C ALA A 95 3.47 -7.79 -14.43
N ARG A 96 4.32 -8.82 -14.45
CA ARG A 96 4.95 -9.31 -15.69
C ARG A 96 3.91 -9.87 -16.65
N ASP A 97 2.97 -10.67 -16.16
CA ASP A 97 1.89 -11.26 -16.97
C ASP A 97 0.95 -10.20 -17.57
N ALA A 98 0.76 -9.08 -16.86
CA ALA A 98 0.03 -7.89 -17.32
C ALA A 98 0.85 -6.99 -18.27
N GLY A 99 2.08 -7.38 -18.62
CA GLY A 99 2.96 -6.65 -19.53
C GLY A 99 3.46 -5.31 -18.98
N ILE A 100 3.58 -5.18 -17.66
CA ILE A 100 4.02 -3.95 -17.01
C ILE A 100 5.56 -3.87 -17.01
N LEU A 101 6.10 -2.70 -17.36
CA LEU A 101 7.54 -2.43 -17.25
C LEU A 101 7.94 -2.33 -15.77
N ILE A 102 8.74 -3.28 -15.30
CA ILE A 102 9.01 -3.44 -13.86
C ILE A 102 9.96 -2.37 -13.30
N TYR A 103 10.98 -1.95 -14.06
CA TYR A 103 12.03 -1.07 -13.52
C TYR A 103 11.54 0.31 -13.07
N PRO A 104 10.68 1.03 -13.81
CA PRO A 104 10.10 2.28 -13.32
C PRO A 104 9.33 2.11 -12.01
N TRP A 105 8.57 1.02 -11.90
CA TRP A 105 7.84 0.70 -10.67
C TRP A 105 8.77 0.35 -9.52
N LEU A 106 9.85 -0.37 -9.76
CA LEU A 106 10.87 -0.65 -8.73
C LEU A 106 11.43 0.66 -8.14
N VAL A 107 11.73 1.65 -8.99
CA VAL A 107 12.21 2.96 -8.53
C VAL A 107 11.16 3.64 -7.65
N ILE A 108 9.92 3.77 -8.13
CA ILE A 108 8.82 4.39 -7.37
C ILE A 108 8.67 3.71 -6.00
N VAL A 109 8.66 2.38 -5.99
CA VAL A 109 8.45 1.57 -4.82
C VAL A 109 9.61 1.70 -3.81
N LEU A 110 10.86 1.74 -4.25
CA LEU A 110 12.01 1.94 -3.36
C LEU A 110 11.98 3.30 -2.66
N PHE A 111 11.47 4.34 -3.33
CA PHE A 111 11.40 5.69 -2.75
C PHE A 111 10.14 5.96 -1.93
N THR A 112 9.08 5.18 -2.12
CA THR A 112 7.77 5.45 -1.49
C THR A 112 7.25 4.29 -0.63
N GLY A 113 7.96 3.16 -0.59
CA GLY A 113 7.61 1.98 0.19
C GLY A 113 6.22 1.45 -0.14
N ASN A 114 5.40 1.27 0.91
CA ASN A 114 4.06 0.70 0.76
C ASN A 114 3.07 1.59 -0.03
N ILE A 115 3.35 2.88 -0.21
CA ILE A 115 2.54 3.75 -1.08
C ILE A 115 2.68 3.28 -2.53
N GLY A 116 3.93 3.10 -2.98
CA GLY A 116 4.26 2.64 -4.32
C GLY A 116 3.82 1.22 -4.58
N ILE A 117 3.97 0.30 -3.61
CA ILE A 117 3.55 -1.10 -3.81
C ILE A 117 2.02 -1.18 -3.96
N THR A 118 1.28 -0.37 -3.21
CA THR A 118 -0.19 -0.32 -3.29
C THR A 118 -0.65 0.33 -4.60
N ALA A 119 0.06 1.38 -5.07
CA ALA A 119 -0.17 1.96 -6.39
C ALA A 119 0.09 0.95 -7.52
N MET A 120 1.17 0.16 -7.41
CA MET A 120 1.50 -0.88 -8.37
C MET A 120 0.43 -1.97 -8.40
N LEU A 121 -0.07 -2.40 -7.23
CA LEU A 121 -1.18 -3.34 -7.15
C LEU A 121 -2.42 -2.81 -7.86
N ALA A 122 -2.79 -1.54 -7.62
CA ALA A 122 -3.90 -0.90 -8.32
C ALA A 122 -3.70 -0.92 -9.84
N PHE A 123 -2.49 -0.59 -10.31
CA PHE A 123 -2.16 -0.58 -11.72
C PHE A 123 -2.21 -1.99 -12.35
N VAL A 124 -1.71 -3.01 -11.65
CA VAL A 124 -1.82 -4.42 -12.08
C VAL A 124 -3.28 -4.81 -12.26
N LEU A 125 -4.12 -4.57 -11.24
CA LEU A 125 -5.54 -4.91 -11.27
C LEU A 125 -6.29 -4.15 -12.37
N PHE A 126 -5.91 -2.89 -12.63
CA PHE A 126 -6.48 -2.09 -13.72
C PHE A 126 -6.16 -2.70 -15.09
N ARG A 127 -4.90 -3.12 -15.31
CA ARG A 127 -4.47 -3.77 -16.55
C ARG A 127 -5.14 -5.13 -16.75
N GLU A 128 -5.21 -5.93 -15.71
CA GLU A 128 -5.92 -7.23 -15.73
C GLU A 128 -7.42 -7.05 -16.06
N ALA A 129 -8.05 -5.99 -15.55
CA ALA A 129 -9.44 -5.66 -15.86
C ALA A 129 -9.61 -5.24 -17.33
N GLN A 130 -8.69 -4.45 -17.89
CA GLN A 130 -8.71 -4.05 -19.31
C GLN A 130 -8.53 -5.23 -20.26
N ASP A 131 -7.67 -6.18 -19.93
CA ASP A 131 -7.39 -7.36 -20.75
C ASP A 131 -8.48 -8.45 -20.66
N GLY A 132 -9.56 -8.20 -19.90
CA GLY A 132 -10.61 -9.19 -19.62
C GLY A 132 -10.07 -10.43 -18.87
N ARG A 133 -8.94 -10.29 -18.17
CA ARG A 133 -8.33 -11.32 -17.33
C ARG A 133 -8.87 -11.31 -15.91
N GLY A 134 -9.39 -10.17 -15.44
CA GLY A 134 -10.11 -10.09 -14.16
C GLY A 134 -11.28 -11.09 -14.04
N TYR A 135 -11.91 -11.44 -15.18
CA TYR A 135 -13.01 -12.41 -15.22
C TYR A 135 -12.59 -13.87 -15.45
N ARG A 136 -11.33 -14.14 -15.85
CA ARG A 136 -10.91 -15.41 -16.48
C ARG A 136 -10.19 -16.39 -15.56
N GLN A 137 -10.01 -16.05 -14.28
CA GLN A 137 -9.46 -16.94 -13.26
C GLN A 137 -10.54 -17.64 -12.41
N LEU A 138 -11.77 -17.75 -12.95
CA LEU A 138 -12.85 -18.56 -12.39
C LEU A 138 -13.29 -19.60 -13.43
#